data_AF-A0A2V5LZ58-F1
#
_entry.id   AF-A0A2V5LZ58-F1
#
_cell.length_a   1.000
_cell.length_b   1.000
_cell.length_c   1.000
_cell.angle_alpha   90.00
_cell.angle_beta   90.00
_cell.angle_gamma   90.00
#
_symmetry.space_group_name_H-M   'P 1'
#
loop_
_entity.id
_entity.type
_entity.pdbx_description
1 polymer ?
#
loop_
_entity_poly.entity_id
_entity_poly.type
_entity_poly.pdbx_seq_one_letter_code
_entity_poly.pdbx_strand_id
1 'polypeptide(L)'
;SFPTDIISLVKPFELQYKGTGPSTDANKLKYVGVTSDYTVQKNKANTVVTFGIEGFGDAAVPEFNSSDKEIYIDTTGTGNFDFAIFLSSVANGTAHSNVYLPVLVDLNANTATQLPFRTNLVNPGTRDTNSFNNSAVLVSLPLSATGNGNLTSFRYVVVTFDRNGQQVDQSPLLTYSVANPGFVLSGGNSEPFYYNDLSTTSIPVQYNSKNFTSNGSLGVWLVHRHNADGLRSDVVTFTQN
;
A
#
# COMPACT_ATOMS: atom_id res chain seq x y z
N SER A 1 -5.92 -7.23 31.75
CA SER A 1 -5.94 -7.49 30.30
C SER A 1 -5.86 -6.16 29.57
N PHE A 2 -5.27 -6.11 28.39
CA PHE A 2 -5.35 -4.91 27.55
C PHE A 2 -6.80 -4.70 27.08
N PRO A 3 -7.25 -3.45 26.87
CA PRO A 3 -8.52 -3.16 26.20
C PRO A 3 -8.57 -3.88 24.85
N THR A 4 -9.73 -4.45 24.51
CA THR A 4 -9.93 -5.18 23.24
C THR A 4 -10.55 -4.31 22.15
N ASP A 5 -10.90 -3.06 22.45
CA ASP A 5 -11.57 -2.13 21.53
C ASP A 5 -10.57 -1.37 20.65
N ILE A 6 -9.65 -0.62 21.24
CA ILE A 6 -8.63 0.17 20.54
C ILE A 6 -7.26 -0.34 20.94
N ILE A 7 -6.70 -1.22 20.10
CA ILE A 7 -5.30 -1.65 20.16
C ILE A 7 -4.58 -0.99 19.00
N SER A 8 -3.48 -0.27 19.27
CA SER A 8 -2.70 0.35 18.19
C SER A 8 -2.21 -0.72 17.22
N LEU A 9 -2.14 -0.36 15.94
CA LEU A 9 -1.80 -1.26 14.84
C LEU A 9 -0.68 -0.66 14.01
N VAL A 10 0.25 -1.52 13.61
CA VAL A 10 1.36 -1.16 12.71
C VAL A 10 1.42 -2.14 11.55
N LYS A 11 1.69 -1.62 10.36
CA LYS A 11 1.96 -2.45 9.17
C LYS A 11 3.33 -2.15 8.58
N PRO A 12 4.21 -3.16 8.45
CA PRO A 12 5.51 -3.00 7.85
C PRO A 12 5.45 -3.16 6.32
N PHE A 13 6.26 -2.35 5.63
CA PHE A 13 6.45 -2.36 4.18
C PHE A 13 7.93 -2.36 3.82
N GLU A 14 8.27 -3.02 2.72
CA GLU A 14 9.53 -2.81 2.03
C GLU A 14 9.44 -1.42 1.37
N LEU A 15 10.23 -0.47 1.86
CA LEU A 15 10.21 0.92 1.41
C LEU A 15 10.80 1.00 0.00
N GLN A 16 10.05 1.59 -0.94
CA GLN A 16 10.41 1.68 -2.36
C GLN A 16 10.69 3.12 -2.78
N TYR A 17 9.98 4.09 -2.19
CA TYR A 17 10.17 5.50 -2.50
C TYR A 17 10.10 6.36 -1.24
N LYS A 18 10.94 7.40 -1.22
CA LYS A 18 10.94 8.47 -0.24
C LYS A 18 10.93 9.81 -0.96
N GLY A 19 9.93 10.63 -0.66
CA GLY A 19 9.79 11.99 -1.17
C GLY A 19 10.87 12.94 -0.65
N THR A 20 11.06 14.04 -1.37
CA THR A 20 12.09 15.05 -1.06
C THR A 20 11.51 16.26 -0.34
N GLY A 21 12.22 16.74 0.68
CA GLY A 21 11.91 17.99 1.38
C GLY A 21 10.70 17.91 2.31
N PRO A 22 10.48 18.94 3.14
CA PRO A 22 9.28 19.02 3.97
C PRO A 22 8.09 19.50 3.12
N SER A 23 6.90 18.97 3.41
CA SER A 23 5.63 19.48 2.93
C SER A 23 4.54 19.21 3.97
N THR A 24 3.35 19.76 3.75
CA THR A 24 2.12 19.46 4.49
C THR A 24 0.98 19.09 3.53
N ASP A 25 1.30 18.90 2.25
CA ASP A 25 0.32 18.57 1.21
C ASP A 25 0.06 17.06 1.20
N ALA A 26 -1.20 16.65 1.39
CA ALA A 26 -1.61 15.25 1.38
C ALA A 26 -1.38 14.55 0.03
N ASN A 27 -1.27 15.33 -1.05
CA ASN A 27 -1.03 14.85 -2.41
C ASN A 27 0.45 14.84 -2.78
N LYS A 28 1.35 15.41 -1.97
CA LYS A 28 2.79 15.20 -2.17
C LYS A 28 3.23 13.91 -1.52
N LEU A 29 3.85 13.03 -2.29
CA LEU A 29 4.23 11.69 -1.86
C LEU A 29 5.38 11.79 -0.86
N LYS A 30 5.17 11.22 0.33
CA LYS A 30 6.17 11.11 1.39
C LYS A 30 6.84 9.74 1.35
N TYR A 31 6.06 8.66 1.36
CA TYR A 31 6.58 7.29 1.26
C TYR A 31 5.69 6.41 0.38
N VAL A 32 6.31 5.49 -0.35
CA VAL A 32 5.63 4.36 -1.00
C VAL A 32 6.35 3.08 -0.61
N GLY A 33 5.60 2.06 -0.21
CA GLY A 33 6.15 0.75 0.14
C GLY A 33 5.25 -0.38 -0.33
N VAL A 34 5.82 -1.57 -0.39
CA VAL A 34 5.13 -2.79 -0.83
C VAL A 34 5.37 -3.90 0.18
N THR A 35 4.35 -4.72 0.41
CA THR A 35 4.48 -5.98 1.12
C THR A 35 3.59 -7.02 0.46
N SER A 36 3.85 -8.30 0.71
CA SER A 36 3.02 -9.38 0.19
C SER A 36 3.05 -10.60 1.11
N ASP A 37 2.06 -11.46 0.98
CA ASP A 37 2.02 -12.75 1.66
C ASP A 37 2.56 -13.92 0.83
N TYR A 38 3.29 -13.65 -0.26
CA TYR A 38 3.80 -14.67 -1.18
C TYR A 38 4.58 -15.78 -0.48
N THR A 39 5.40 -15.44 0.53
CA THR A 39 6.21 -16.43 1.26
C THR A 39 5.39 -17.41 2.09
N VAL A 40 4.18 -17.01 2.47
CA VAL A 40 3.20 -17.83 3.20
C VAL A 40 2.39 -18.64 2.20
N GLN A 41 1.84 -17.99 1.17
CA GLN A 41 0.98 -18.64 0.18
C GLN A 41 1.74 -19.63 -0.70
N LYS A 42 2.98 -19.30 -1.08
CA LYS A 42 3.82 -20.00 -2.06
C LYS A 42 3.08 -20.31 -3.38
N ASN A 43 2.03 -19.54 -3.66
CA ASN A 43 1.16 -19.66 -4.79
C ASN A 43 0.79 -18.24 -5.24
N LYS A 44 1.12 -17.92 -6.48
CA LYS A 44 0.94 -16.58 -7.05
C LYS A 44 -0.53 -16.19 -7.14
N ALA A 45 -1.42 -17.10 -7.52
CA ALA A 45 -2.84 -16.79 -7.69
C ALA A 45 -3.53 -16.43 -6.36
N ASN A 46 -3.02 -16.98 -5.25
CA ASN A 46 -3.53 -16.71 -3.90
C ASN A 46 -2.80 -15.56 -3.20
N THR A 47 -1.74 -15.03 -3.82
CA THR A 47 -0.93 -13.97 -3.22
C THR A 47 -1.65 -12.64 -3.33
N VAL A 48 -1.59 -11.87 -2.25
CA VAL A 48 -2.03 -10.48 -2.20
C VAL A 48 -0.80 -9.61 -1.99
N VAL A 49 -0.69 -8.58 -2.82
CA VAL A 49 0.28 -7.50 -2.66
C VAL A 49 -0.45 -6.31 -2.05
N THR A 50 0.10 -5.75 -0.98
CA THR A 50 -0.43 -4.53 -0.37
C THR A 50 0.59 -3.41 -0.53
N PHE A 51 0.14 -2.32 -1.15
CA PHE A 51 0.86 -1.06 -1.25
C PHE A 51 0.51 -0.18 -0.07
N GLY A 52 1.51 0.46 0.52
CA GLY A 52 1.35 1.59 1.42
C GLY A 52 1.72 2.87 0.68
N ILE A 53 0.90 3.89 0.80
CA ILE A 53 1.16 5.21 0.20
C ILE A 53 0.89 6.27 1.26
N GLU A 54 1.90 7.06 1.62
CA GLU A 54 1.77 8.17 2.55
C GLU A 54 2.04 9.50 1.85
N GLY A 55 1.16 10.47 2.09
CA GLY A 55 1.35 11.88 1.75
C GLY A 55 1.96 12.68 2.89
N PHE A 56 2.45 13.89 2.63
CA PHE A 56 2.99 14.74 3.68
C PHE A 56 1.93 15.29 4.65
N GLY A 57 0.71 15.51 4.17
CA GLY A 57 -0.44 15.90 4.98
C GLY A 57 -1.50 14.81 5.12
N ASP A 58 -2.45 15.03 6.01
CA ASP A 58 -3.59 14.14 6.23
C ASP A 58 -4.67 14.34 5.15
N ALA A 59 -5.16 13.22 4.62
CA ALA A 59 -6.36 13.20 3.81
C ALA A 59 -7.57 12.88 4.69
N ALA A 60 -8.67 13.63 4.53
CA ALA A 60 -9.90 13.40 5.28
C ALA A 60 -10.50 12.02 4.94
N VAL A 61 -10.45 11.66 3.66
CA VAL A 61 -10.92 10.38 3.12
C VAL A 61 -9.90 9.80 2.13
N PRO A 62 -9.78 8.47 2.03
CA PRO A 62 -8.85 7.81 1.12
C PRO A 62 -9.44 7.65 -0.29
N GLU A 63 -9.94 8.72 -0.90
CA GLU A 63 -10.42 8.74 -2.29
C GLU A 63 -10.24 10.12 -2.94
N PHE A 64 -10.64 10.22 -4.21
CA PHE A 64 -10.61 11.39 -5.09
C PHE A 64 -10.90 12.74 -4.41
N ASN A 65 -11.89 12.80 -3.52
CA ASN A 65 -12.34 14.05 -2.90
C ASN A 65 -11.31 14.72 -1.97
N SER A 66 -10.33 13.97 -1.45
CA SER A 66 -9.33 14.52 -0.53
C SER A 66 -7.90 14.23 -0.97
N SER A 67 -7.61 13.00 -1.38
CA SER A 67 -6.31 12.66 -1.91
C SER A 67 -6.44 11.49 -2.85
N ASP A 68 -6.40 11.80 -4.13
CA ASP A 68 -6.40 10.78 -5.15
C ASP A 68 -5.00 10.22 -5.29
N LYS A 69 -4.85 8.94 -4.97
CA LYS A 69 -3.59 8.21 -5.00
C LYS A 69 -3.79 7.00 -5.89
N GLU A 70 -3.22 7.06 -7.08
CA GLU A 70 -3.35 6.03 -8.09
C GLU A 70 -2.05 5.25 -8.27
N ILE A 71 -2.18 3.98 -8.63
CA ILE A 71 -1.05 3.08 -8.89
C ILE A 71 -1.16 2.60 -10.33
N TYR A 72 -0.18 2.92 -11.17
CA TYR A 72 -0.10 2.42 -12.53
C TYR A 72 0.93 1.30 -12.59
N ILE A 73 0.54 0.14 -13.12
CA ILE A 73 1.31 -1.10 -13.06
C ILE A 73 1.58 -1.61 -14.47
N ASP A 74 2.85 -1.88 -14.75
CA ASP A 74 3.34 -2.58 -15.92
C ASP A 74 3.77 -3.99 -15.50
N THR A 75 3.01 -4.97 -15.96
CA THR A 75 3.21 -6.40 -15.70
C THR A 75 4.02 -7.09 -16.79
N THR A 76 4.13 -6.47 -17.97
CA THR A 76 4.77 -7.05 -19.16
C THR A 76 6.23 -6.62 -19.32
N GLY A 77 6.65 -5.55 -18.63
CA GLY A 77 7.98 -4.99 -18.77
C GLY A 77 8.17 -4.23 -20.09
N THR A 78 7.09 -3.87 -20.78
CA THR A 78 7.13 -3.24 -22.11
C THR A 78 7.30 -1.72 -22.05
N GLY A 79 7.00 -1.11 -20.90
CA GLY A 79 7.07 0.34 -20.69
C GLY A 79 5.71 1.03 -20.79
N ASN A 80 4.67 0.30 -21.19
CA ASN A 80 3.29 0.72 -21.10
C ASN A 80 2.67 0.12 -19.83
N PHE A 81 1.81 0.88 -19.15
CA PHE A 81 1.06 0.36 -18.02
C PHE A 81 -0.09 -0.52 -18.52
N ASP A 82 -0.22 -1.71 -17.92
CA ASP A 82 -1.29 -2.67 -18.20
C ASP A 82 -2.51 -2.39 -17.31
N PHE A 83 -2.26 -1.91 -16.09
CA PHE A 83 -3.30 -1.66 -15.10
C PHE A 83 -3.15 -0.30 -14.43
N ALA A 84 -4.28 0.26 -14.01
CA ALA A 84 -4.33 1.36 -13.05
C ALA A 84 -5.17 0.94 -11.83
N ILE A 85 -4.83 1.45 -10.65
CA ILE A 85 -5.61 1.25 -9.43
C ILE A 85 -5.90 2.61 -8.84
N PHE A 86 -7.18 2.92 -8.62
CA PHE A 86 -7.63 4.08 -7.87
C PHE A 86 -8.54 3.65 -6.73
N LEU A 87 -8.86 4.55 -5.82
CA LEU A 87 -9.73 4.28 -4.67
C LEU A 87 -11.11 4.91 -4.89
N SER A 88 -12.15 4.15 -4.60
CA SER A 88 -13.53 4.62 -4.65
C SER A 88 -14.30 4.17 -3.42
N SER A 89 -15.28 4.97 -3.02
CA SER A 89 -16.30 4.56 -2.05
C SER A 89 -17.29 3.55 -2.66
N VAL A 90 -17.79 2.63 -1.84
CA VAL A 90 -18.89 1.73 -2.21
C VAL A 90 -20.19 2.52 -2.26
N ALA A 91 -21.00 2.25 -3.27
CA ALA A 91 -22.35 2.79 -3.36
C ALA A 91 -23.24 2.30 -2.19
N ASN A 92 -23.95 3.23 -1.57
CA ASN A 92 -25.02 2.97 -0.61
C ASN A 92 -26.32 3.59 -1.15
N GLY A 93 -27.00 2.82 -2.00
CA GLY A 93 -28.12 3.35 -2.79
C GLY A 93 -27.63 4.39 -3.79
N THR A 94 -28.15 5.61 -3.71
CA THR A 94 -27.73 6.76 -4.54
C THR A 94 -26.61 7.59 -3.91
N ALA A 95 -26.17 7.26 -2.70
CA ALA A 95 -25.13 7.99 -1.96
C ALA A 95 -23.83 7.19 -1.89
N HIS A 96 -22.72 7.89 -1.64
CA HIS A 96 -21.44 7.27 -1.30
C HIS A 96 -21.46 6.78 0.15
N SER A 97 -20.77 5.66 0.42
CA SER A 97 -20.53 5.18 1.78
C SER A 97 -19.14 5.57 2.29
N ASN A 98 -18.92 5.42 3.61
CA ASN A 98 -17.61 5.56 4.24
C ASN A 98 -16.79 4.25 4.16
N VAL A 99 -17.00 3.46 3.11
CA VAL A 99 -16.27 2.20 2.84
C VAL A 99 -15.55 2.37 1.52
N TYR A 100 -14.21 2.30 1.54
CA TYR A 100 -13.38 2.53 0.36
C TYR A 100 -12.70 1.24 -0.06
N LEU A 101 -12.73 0.96 -1.37
CA LEU A 101 -12.04 -0.16 -1.98
C LEU A 101 -11.23 0.31 -3.19
N PRO A 102 -10.13 -0.39 -3.52
CA PRO A 102 -9.46 -0.22 -4.78
C PRO A 102 -10.34 -0.70 -5.94
N VAL A 103 -10.27 0.05 -7.04
CA VAL A 103 -10.80 -0.33 -8.34
C VAL A 103 -9.61 -0.57 -9.25
N LEU A 104 -9.48 -1.80 -9.75
CA LEU A 104 -8.49 -2.17 -10.75
C LEU A 104 -9.07 -1.91 -12.14
N VAL A 105 -8.39 -1.07 -12.91
CA VAL A 105 -8.68 -0.81 -14.32
C VAL A 105 -7.68 -1.59 -15.16
N ASP A 106 -8.17 -2.45 -16.04
CA ASP A 106 -7.38 -3.06 -17.12
C ASP A 106 -7.37 -2.08 -18.30
N LEU A 107 -6.20 -1.48 -18.54
CA LEU A 107 -6.01 -0.43 -19.56
C LEU A 107 -6.03 -1.01 -20.98
N ASN A 108 -5.76 -2.31 -21.14
CA ASN A 108 -5.82 -2.99 -22.44
C ASN A 108 -7.26 -3.39 -22.77
N ALA A 109 -8.01 -3.89 -21.79
CA ALA A 109 -9.39 -4.32 -21.97
C ALA A 109 -10.42 -3.19 -21.79
N ASN A 110 -10.02 -2.04 -21.25
CA ASN A 110 -10.91 -0.94 -20.84
C ASN A 110 -12.03 -1.42 -19.90
N THR A 111 -11.68 -2.26 -18.92
CA THR A 111 -12.61 -2.75 -17.91
C THR A 111 -12.19 -2.31 -16.52
N ALA A 112 -13.15 -2.13 -15.62
CA ALA A 112 -12.91 -1.76 -14.22
C ALA A 112 -13.56 -2.79 -13.29
N THR A 113 -12.79 -3.26 -12.30
CA THR A 113 -13.23 -4.26 -11.32
C THR A 113 -12.92 -3.78 -9.92
N GLN A 114 -13.93 -3.75 -9.04
CA GLN A 114 -13.71 -3.47 -7.63
C GLN A 114 -13.03 -4.66 -6.95
N LEU A 115 -11.93 -4.42 -6.27
CA LEU A 115 -11.18 -5.44 -5.53
C LEU A 115 -11.84 -5.73 -4.18
N PRO A 116 -11.70 -6.95 -3.61
CA PRO A 116 -12.42 -7.34 -2.39
C PRO A 116 -11.78 -6.83 -1.09
N PHE A 117 -10.74 -6.00 -1.18
CA PHE A 117 -10.00 -5.50 -0.02
C PHE A 117 -10.36 -4.05 0.26
N ARG A 118 -10.73 -3.75 1.51
CA ARG A 118 -10.96 -2.38 1.95
C ARG A 118 -9.65 -1.71 2.35
N THR A 119 -9.57 -0.39 2.30
CA THR A 119 -8.36 0.38 2.69
C THR A 119 -7.97 0.24 4.16
N ASN A 120 -8.91 -0.19 5.01
CA ASN A 120 -8.65 -0.50 6.41
C ASN A 120 -8.10 -1.93 6.63
N LEU A 121 -8.12 -2.79 5.61
CA LEU A 121 -7.65 -4.17 5.55
C LEU A 121 -8.36 -5.18 6.48
N VAL A 122 -8.65 -4.83 7.74
CA VAL A 122 -9.33 -5.69 8.71
C VAL A 122 -10.77 -5.24 8.97
N ASN A 123 -11.61 -6.10 9.53
CA ASN A 123 -13.00 -5.76 9.84
C ASN A 123 -13.06 -4.67 10.94
N PRO A 124 -13.72 -3.52 10.71
CA PRO A 124 -13.81 -2.46 11.72
C PRO A 124 -14.62 -2.88 12.96
N GLY A 125 -15.46 -3.91 12.86
CA GLY A 125 -16.15 -4.50 14.00
C GLY A 125 -15.26 -5.35 14.91
N THR A 126 -14.02 -5.66 14.50
CA THR A 126 -13.06 -6.42 15.32
C THR A 126 -11.86 -5.58 15.75
N ARG A 127 -11.47 -4.57 14.97
CA ARG A 127 -10.35 -3.66 15.26
C ARG A 127 -10.60 -2.27 14.69
N ASP A 128 -10.33 -1.24 15.49
CA ASP A 128 -10.13 0.11 14.95
C ASP A 128 -8.80 0.16 14.15
N THR A 129 -8.81 0.95 13.07
CA THR A 129 -7.70 1.11 12.13
C THR A 129 -7.45 2.58 11.80
N ASN A 130 -8.24 3.51 12.36
CA ASN A 130 -8.12 4.94 12.15
C ASN A 130 -7.93 5.31 10.66
N SER A 131 -8.89 4.92 9.82
CA SER A 131 -8.77 4.99 8.34
C SER A 131 -9.14 6.34 7.73
N PHE A 132 -9.53 7.31 8.55
CA PHE A 132 -9.92 8.66 8.14
C PHE A 132 -8.98 9.67 8.77
N ASN A 133 -8.86 10.86 8.17
CA ASN A 133 -7.92 11.90 8.62
C ASN A 133 -6.51 11.30 8.82
N ASN A 134 -6.00 10.69 7.76
CA ASN A 134 -4.78 9.90 7.81
C ASN A 134 -3.87 10.26 6.62
N SER A 135 -2.57 10.38 6.89
CA SER A 135 -1.56 10.63 5.86
C SER A 135 -1.33 9.40 4.98
N ALA A 136 -1.59 8.20 5.50
CA ALA A 136 -1.33 6.93 4.83
C ALA A 136 -2.61 6.20 4.41
N VAL A 137 -2.57 5.63 3.21
CA VAL A 137 -3.60 4.73 2.68
C VAL A 137 -2.98 3.42 2.24
N LEU A 138 -3.75 2.33 2.39
CA LEU A 138 -3.32 0.99 2.01
C LEU A 138 -4.19 0.48 0.86
N VAL A 139 -3.54 -0.08 -0.16
CA VAL A 139 -4.17 -0.55 -1.40
C VAL A 139 -3.73 -1.98 -1.64
N SER A 140 -4.67 -2.94 -1.61
CA SER A 140 -4.35 -4.36 -1.81
C SER A 140 -4.80 -4.86 -3.18
N LEU A 141 -3.90 -5.60 -3.84
CA LEU A 141 -4.08 -6.22 -5.14
C LEU A 141 -3.91 -7.74 -5.01
N PRO A 142 -4.98 -8.54 -5.16
CA PRO A 142 -4.82 -9.97 -5.35
C PRO A 142 -4.22 -10.21 -6.73
N LEU A 143 -3.13 -10.98 -6.81
CA LEU A 143 -2.46 -11.21 -8.09
C LEU A 143 -3.32 -12.02 -9.07
N SER A 144 -4.31 -12.76 -8.60
CA SER A 144 -5.33 -13.38 -9.45
C SER A 144 -6.11 -12.38 -10.30
N ALA A 145 -6.19 -11.10 -9.91
CA ALA A 145 -6.84 -10.05 -10.69
C ALA A 145 -5.96 -9.51 -11.83
N THR A 146 -4.65 -9.80 -11.85
CA THR A 146 -3.70 -9.29 -12.86
C THR A 146 -3.65 -10.14 -14.14
N GLY A 147 -4.82 -10.64 -14.57
CA GLY A 147 -5.01 -11.44 -15.80
C GLY A 147 -4.57 -12.90 -15.68
N ASN A 148 -3.28 -13.19 -15.49
CA ASN A 148 -2.76 -14.56 -15.53
C ASN A 148 -2.53 -15.22 -14.15
N GLY A 149 -2.77 -14.48 -13.06
CA GLY A 149 -2.57 -14.96 -11.68
C GLY A 149 -1.14 -15.39 -11.34
N ASN A 150 -0.18 -15.11 -12.24
CA ASN A 150 1.18 -15.64 -12.22
C ASN A 150 2.24 -14.55 -12.21
N LEU A 151 1.84 -13.32 -11.87
CA LEU A 151 2.74 -12.18 -11.75
C LEU A 151 3.84 -12.47 -10.73
N THR A 152 5.07 -12.26 -11.17
CA THR A 152 6.31 -12.65 -10.46
C THR A 152 7.10 -11.42 -10.04
N SER A 153 6.95 -10.38 -10.84
CA SER A 153 7.49 -9.06 -10.67
C SER A 153 6.65 -8.10 -11.49
N PHE A 154 6.67 -6.83 -11.13
CA PHE A 154 6.04 -5.77 -11.89
C PHE A 154 6.81 -4.47 -11.70
N ARG A 155 6.58 -3.54 -12.62
CA ARG A 155 7.03 -2.16 -12.49
C ARG A 155 5.82 -1.28 -12.24
N TYR A 156 5.99 -0.19 -11.53
CA TYR A 156 4.85 0.67 -11.22
C TYR A 156 5.28 2.10 -10.91
N VAL A 157 4.34 3.02 -11.03
CA VAL A 157 4.44 4.38 -10.50
C VAL A 157 3.25 4.63 -9.58
N VAL A 158 3.45 5.49 -8.60
CA VAL A 158 2.36 6.10 -7.84
C VAL A 158 2.20 7.53 -8.32
N VAL A 159 0.98 7.90 -8.67
CA VAL A 159 0.62 9.24 -9.13
C VAL A 159 -0.44 9.78 -8.20
N THR A 160 -0.37 11.07 -7.89
CA THR A 160 -1.37 11.75 -7.09
C THR A 160 -2.05 12.85 -7.86
N PHE A 161 -3.32 13.08 -7.56
CA PHE A 161 -4.10 14.15 -8.17
C PHE A 161 -4.76 15.03 -7.10
N ASP A 162 -4.97 16.30 -7.46
CA ASP A 162 -5.79 17.19 -6.68
C ASP A 162 -7.28 16.91 -6.92
N ARG A 163 -8.14 17.59 -6.15
CA ARG A 163 -9.60 17.45 -6.28
C ARG A 163 -10.18 17.89 -7.63
N ASN A 164 -9.38 18.53 -8.48
CA ASN A 164 -9.76 18.96 -9.83
C ASN A 164 -9.29 17.94 -10.89
N GLY A 165 -8.71 16.82 -10.46
CA GLY A 165 -8.13 15.80 -11.35
C GLY A 165 -6.81 16.23 -11.98
N GLN A 166 -6.14 17.25 -11.45
CA GLN A 166 -4.81 17.66 -11.94
C GLN A 166 -3.73 16.88 -11.21
N GLN A 167 -2.75 16.35 -11.95
CA GLN A 167 -1.62 15.65 -11.35
C GLN A 167 -0.82 16.60 -10.45
N VAL A 168 -0.51 16.14 -9.23
CA VAL A 168 0.25 16.90 -8.22
C VAL A 168 1.67 16.37 -8.07
N ASP A 169 1.82 15.06 -7.93
CA ASP A 169 3.11 14.41 -7.70
C ASP A 169 3.15 13.02 -8.33
N GLN A 170 4.37 12.49 -8.52
CA GLN A 170 4.58 11.17 -9.10
C GLN A 170 5.92 10.58 -8.65
N SER A 171 5.91 9.30 -8.28
CA SER A 171 7.15 8.56 -8.01
C SER A 171 7.94 8.30 -9.30
N PRO A 172 9.27 8.05 -9.22
CA PRO A 172 10.00 7.37 -10.28
C PRO A 172 9.36 6.01 -10.63
N LEU A 173 9.80 5.40 -11.73
CA LEU A 173 9.43 4.02 -12.05
C LEU A 173 10.07 3.07 -11.03
N LEU A 174 9.23 2.42 -10.23
CA LEU A 174 9.63 1.47 -9.19
C LEU A 174 9.52 0.04 -9.73
N THR A 175 10.25 -0.91 -9.14
CA THR A 175 10.23 -2.32 -9.52
C THR A 175 10.11 -3.19 -8.28
N TYR A 176 9.23 -4.18 -8.30
CA TYR A 176 9.09 -5.12 -7.19
C TYR A 176 8.99 -6.55 -7.70
N SER A 177 9.84 -7.44 -7.17
CA SER A 177 9.69 -8.88 -7.35
C SER A 177 8.97 -9.51 -6.16
N VAL A 178 7.74 -9.95 -6.41
CA VAL A 178 6.92 -10.68 -5.43
C VAL A 178 7.59 -12.01 -5.04
N ALA A 179 8.16 -12.71 -6.02
CA ALA A 179 8.82 -13.98 -5.77
C ALA A 179 10.18 -13.84 -5.08
N ASN A 180 10.80 -12.67 -5.18
CA ASN A 180 12.12 -12.36 -4.63
C ASN A 180 12.09 -11.00 -3.90
N PRO A 181 11.40 -10.89 -2.76
CA PRO A 181 11.36 -9.64 -1.99
C PRO A 181 12.72 -9.36 -1.34
N GLY A 182 13.04 -8.08 -1.14
CA GLY A 182 14.20 -7.65 -0.36
C GLY A 182 13.98 -7.87 1.14
N PHE A 183 12.73 -7.68 1.59
CA PHE A 183 12.29 -7.99 2.94
C PHE A 183 11.03 -8.84 2.95
N VAL A 184 11.04 -9.87 3.81
CA VAL A 184 9.81 -10.59 4.19
C VAL A 184 9.40 -10.09 5.56
N LEU A 185 8.28 -9.37 5.60
CA LEU A 185 7.79 -8.64 6.77
C LEU A 185 6.48 -9.20 7.33
N SER A 186 5.93 -10.24 6.70
CA SER A 186 4.66 -10.84 7.10
C SER A 186 4.78 -11.73 8.34
N GLY A 187 5.99 -12.18 8.70
CA GLY A 187 6.23 -13.04 9.87
C GLY A 187 5.37 -14.31 9.92
N GLY A 188 4.96 -14.82 8.75
CA GLY A 188 4.07 -15.99 8.64
C GLY A 188 2.57 -15.68 8.52
N ASN A 189 2.17 -14.41 8.52
CA ASN A 189 0.78 -14.00 8.34
C ASN A 189 0.39 -13.92 6.85
N SER A 190 -0.83 -14.33 6.52
CA SER A 190 -1.46 -14.05 5.23
C SER A 190 -2.07 -12.65 5.21
N GLU A 191 -2.14 -12.04 4.03
CA GLU A 191 -2.86 -10.77 3.86
C GLU A 191 -4.38 -11.00 3.93
N PRO A 192 -5.17 -10.01 4.43
CA PRO A 192 -4.72 -8.79 5.09
C PRO A 192 -4.20 -9.04 6.51
N PHE A 193 -3.10 -8.38 6.89
CA PHE A 193 -2.58 -8.43 8.27
C PHE A 193 -2.12 -7.07 8.81
N TYR A 194 -2.09 -6.98 10.14
CA TYR A 194 -1.41 -5.98 10.96
C TYR A 194 -0.66 -6.68 12.10
N TYR A 195 0.34 -6.00 12.65
CA TYR A 195 0.86 -6.29 13.97
C TYR A 195 0.21 -5.37 15.01
N ASN A 196 0.11 -5.85 16.26
CA ASN A 196 -0.20 -4.97 17.37
C ASN A 196 0.99 -4.03 17.60
N ASP A 197 0.76 -2.73 17.63
CA ASP A 197 1.78 -1.72 17.85
C ASP A 197 1.94 -1.47 19.36
N LEU A 198 2.62 -2.41 20.01
CA LEU A 198 2.85 -2.42 21.46
C LEU A 198 4.34 -2.61 21.71
N SER A 199 4.83 -2.13 22.84
CA SER A 199 6.26 -2.22 23.21
C SER A 199 6.79 -3.65 23.31
N THR A 200 5.91 -4.65 23.45
CA THR A 200 6.27 -6.07 23.49
C THR A 200 6.21 -6.76 22.13
N THR A 201 5.71 -6.09 21.10
CA THR A 201 5.63 -6.68 19.77
C THR A 201 6.97 -6.64 19.07
N SER A 202 7.40 -7.80 18.57
CA SER A 202 8.52 -7.91 17.64
C SER A 202 7.99 -8.25 16.25
N ILE A 203 8.46 -7.54 15.23
CA ILE A 203 8.15 -7.83 13.83
C ILE A 203 9.28 -8.68 13.26
N PRO A 204 9.03 -9.94 12.88
CA PRO A 204 10.05 -10.77 12.24
C PRO A 204 10.42 -10.19 10.87
N VAL A 205 11.72 -10.04 10.62
CA VAL A 205 12.25 -9.54 9.35
C VAL A 205 13.19 -10.59 8.77
N GLN A 206 12.90 -11.04 7.55
CA GLN A 206 13.90 -11.75 6.75
C GLN A 206 14.43 -10.80 5.68
N TYR A 207 15.75 -10.71 5.56
CA TYR A 207 16.42 -9.79 4.64
C TYR A 207 17.23 -10.57 3.60
N ASN A 208 17.12 -10.14 2.34
CA ASN A 208 17.95 -10.63 1.25
C ASN A 208 18.57 -9.44 0.51
N SER A 209 19.89 -9.27 0.64
CA SER A 209 20.62 -8.13 0.06
C SER A 209 20.57 -8.08 -1.46
N LYS A 210 20.66 -9.23 -2.14
CA LYS A 210 20.59 -9.30 -3.60
C LYS A 210 19.23 -8.83 -4.10
N ASN A 211 18.15 -9.30 -3.46
CA ASN A 211 16.79 -8.92 -3.82
C ASN A 211 16.49 -7.46 -3.46
N PHE A 212 17.00 -6.98 -2.32
CA PHE A 212 16.91 -5.59 -1.91
C PHE A 212 17.49 -4.65 -2.98
N THR A 213 18.70 -4.93 -3.45
CA THR A 213 19.31 -4.16 -4.55
C THR A 213 18.52 -4.33 -5.85
N SER A 214 18.08 -5.55 -6.18
CA SER A 214 17.32 -5.81 -7.42
C SER A 214 15.96 -5.12 -7.47
N ASN A 215 15.30 -4.92 -6.33
CA ASN A 215 14.04 -4.19 -6.22
C ASN A 215 14.27 -2.67 -6.10
N GLY A 216 15.50 -2.20 -5.89
CA GLY A 216 15.77 -0.78 -5.62
C GLY A 216 15.22 -0.31 -4.27
N SER A 217 15.07 -1.23 -3.32
CA SER A 217 14.47 -0.95 -2.02
C SER A 217 15.36 -0.02 -1.19
N LEU A 218 14.72 0.79 -0.35
CA LEU A 218 15.38 1.81 0.48
C LEU A 218 15.48 1.39 1.95
N GLY A 219 14.64 0.43 2.37
CA GLY A 219 14.64 -0.09 3.74
C GLY A 219 13.29 -0.66 4.15
N VAL A 220 12.99 -0.53 5.44
CA VAL A 220 11.70 -0.90 6.02
C VAL A 220 10.97 0.36 6.48
N TRP A 221 9.69 0.42 6.18
CA TRP A 221 8.79 1.48 6.63
C TRP A 221 7.64 0.88 7.43
N LEU A 222 7.41 1.42 8.63
CA LEU A 222 6.33 1.05 9.52
C LEU A 222 5.24 2.12 9.47
N VAL A 223 4.02 1.71 9.14
CA VAL A 223 2.84 2.58 9.15
C VAL A 223 2.05 2.35 10.42
N HIS A 224 2.09 3.31 11.32
CA HIS A 224 1.37 3.33 12.59
C HIS A 224 -0.01 3.95 12.40
N ARG A 225 -1.06 3.16 12.60
CA ARG A 225 -2.44 3.58 12.29
C ARG A 225 -2.98 4.60 13.28
N HIS A 226 -2.57 4.55 14.54
CA HIS A 226 -3.17 5.33 15.64
C HIS A 226 -2.27 6.47 16.15
N ASN A 227 -1.07 6.64 15.59
CA ASN A 227 -0.21 7.74 15.97
C ASN A 227 -0.77 9.08 15.46
N ALA A 228 -0.38 10.16 16.14
CA ALA A 228 -0.76 11.51 15.77
C ALA A 228 -0.19 11.92 14.40
N ASP A 229 -0.72 13.02 13.86
CA ASP A 229 -0.21 13.63 12.64
C ASP A 229 1.31 13.89 12.71
N GLY A 230 1.98 13.65 11.59
CA GLY A 230 3.44 13.67 11.49
C GLY A 230 4.18 12.48 12.12
N LEU A 231 3.53 11.65 12.96
CA LEU A 231 4.14 10.55 13.71
C LEU A 231 3.68 9.14 13.27
N ARG A 232 2.99 9.04 12.13
CA ARG A 232 2.45 7.76 11.62
C ARG A 232 3.47 6.87 10.91
N SER A 233 4.72 7.32 10.80
CA SER A 233 5.73 6.63 10.01
C SER A 233 7.08 6.59 10.67
N ASP A 234 7.56 5.37 10.91
CA ASP A 234 8.94 5.08 11.27
C ASP A 234 9.64 4.41 10.10
N VAL A 235 10.84 4.91 9.76
CA VAL A 235 11.62 4.40 8.63
C VAL A 235 13.01 4.00 9.10
N VAL A 236 13.38 2.77 8.75
CA VAL A 236 14.75 2.26 8.89
C VAL A 236 15.34 2.16 7.48
N THR A 237 16.12 3.16 7.09
CA THR A 237 16.82 3.17 5.79
C THR A 237 18.12 2.38 5.85
N PHE A 238 18.44 1.69 4.75
CA PHE A 238 19.70 0.96 4.61
C PHE A 238 20.54 1.62 3.53
N THR A 239 21.76 2.02 3.86
CA THR A 239 22.74 2.49 2.87
C THR A 239 23.44 1.28 2.26
N GLN A 240 23.45 1.18 0.94
CA GLN A 240 24.33 0.25 0.23
C GLN A 240 25.75 0.82 0.27
N ASN A 241 26.71 0.04 0.79
CA ASN A 241 28.14 0.37 0.75
C ASN A 241 28.74 0.01 -0.61
#